data_AF-A0AAD3H7T7-F1
#
_entry.id   AF-A0AAD3H7T7-F1
#
_cell.length_a   1.000
_cell.length_b   1.000
_cell.length_c   1.000
_cell.angle_alpha   90.00
_cell.angle_beta   90.00
_cell.angle_gamma   90.00
#
_symmetry.space_group_name_H-M   'P 1'
#
loop_
_entity.id
_entity.type
_entity.pdbx_description
1 polymer ?
#
loop_
_entity_poly.entity_id
_entity_poly.type
_entity_poly.pdbx_seq_one_letter_code
_entity_poly.pdbx_strand_id
1 'polypeptide(L)'
;MVSFTKSALATILSLSALSTVSAAGCGMNVGGAPGLSNPKSKRPVDVSDLPPGCDTGATVQVTTSNGRKMFKAKPNAAASGFYGESDDGSSIQYIRGNSGAVFGSIVDLDDNTVSSIQVDADGNQFVTVTNSNDFPEEADPEDRRLLAEVDAEADSAATTVASIDKKLRGSRKLVDDGSVMDVLVLYTPKAECRNSGLAAGCTRTATTAANMKARIELAITETNQGYVASGVQTSLRAAHPDVAVFYDYVEPSFSDSLSHIRTQGEASGTTINSLRAQYNADFVALIIDDPQYCGIAYLGPRKDLMYSVTGWNCATGYYSFGHEIGHNMGLNHDRGTSSACTNTNTNYGYRDPQARFRSVLAYNCNSGQCDNNPGGGCTRVNRYSGTASFWNGNAAGNASNDNVKQINSVKVAVSQYFNSGPTPTPAPTKSPTPNPTLPPTLAPSPSPTASPTSSPSKAPTPAPTEPTPAPTTAAPTKSPTPAPTQNCTTLGKNQCGLYSYCAWSGRFKECRFNTSSPVSSPVAEPTTGGPGPGECTASGLACDGNCCNGCQRNGRWANTCK
;
A
#
# COMPACT_ATOMS: atom_id res chain seq x y z
N MET A 1 56.82 -31.30 22.57
CA MET A 1 56.79 -30.28 23.64
C MET A 1 57.01 -28.93 23.01
N VAL A 2 56.02 -28.03 22.97
CA VAL A 2 56.13 -26.60 23.29
C VAL A 2 54.68 -26.10 23.47
N SER A 3 54.44 -25.53 24.65
CA SER A 3 53.21 -24.91 25.10
C SER A 3 53.07 -23.51 24.50
N PHE A 4 51.86 -23.06 24.13
CA PHE A 4 51.53 -21.65 24.17
C PHE A 4 50.11 -21.42 24.70
N THR A 5 50.07 -20.50 25.67
CA THR A 5 49.01 -20.16 26.60
C THR A 5 48.02 -19.14 26.04
N LYS A 6 46.81 -19.18 26.59
CA LYS A 6 45.73 -18.18 26.51
C LYS A 6 46.22 -16.74 26.74
N SER A 7 45.65 -15.79 26.01
CA SER A 7 45.35 -14.45 26.55
C SER A 7 44.12 -13.87 25.88
N ALA A 8 43.28 -13.23 26.69
CA ALA A 8 41.96 -12.70 26.38
C ALA A 8 42.03 -11.31 25.77
N LEU A 9 41.07 -10.96 24.92
CA LEU A 9 40.63 -9.58 24.74
C LEU A 9 39.09 -9.56 24.74
N ALA A 10 38.54 -9.12 25.87
CA ALA A 10 37.13 -8.76 26.00
C ALA A 10 36.94 -7.37 25.39
N THR A 11 36.20 -7.30 24.27
CA THR A 11 35.75 -6.03 23.69
C THR A 11 34.33 -5.76 24.14
N ILE A 12 34.16 -4.57 24.70
CA ILE A 12 32.96 -3.98 25.29
C ILE A 12 31.87 -3.85 24.21
N LEU A 13 30.79 -4.63 24.31
CA LEU A 13 29.51 -4.32 23.68
C LEU A 13 28.71 -3.43 24.64
N SER A 14 28.61 -2.14 24.33
CA SER A 14 27.60 -1.27 24.92
C SER A 14 26.23 -1.67 24.34
N LEU A 15 25.50 -2.53 25.05
CA LEU A 15 24.08 -2.75 24.82
C LEU A 15 23.35 -1.45 25.18
N SER A 16 22.88 -0.73 24.17
CA SER A 16 21.73 0.15 24.35
C SER A 16 20.55 -0.74 24.73
N ALA A 17 20.00 -0.51 25.92
CA ALA A 17 18.80 -1.17 26.40
C ALA A 17 17.60 -0.78 25.52
N LEU A 18 17.43 -1.47 24.39
CA LEU A 18 16.10 -1.70 23.85
C LEU A 18 15.37 -2.52 24.90
N SER A 19 14.35 -1.93 25.52
CA SER A 19 13.42 -2.66 26.38
C SER A 19 12.87 -3.84 25.60
N THR A 20 13.37 -5.04 25.88
CA THR A 20 12.81 -6.28 25.39
C THR A 20 11.43 -6.40 26.00
N VAL A 21 10.40 -5.99 25.26
CA VAL A 21 9.03 -6.39 25.56
C VAL A 21 9.06 -7.92 25.54
N SER A 22 8.89 -8.55 26.70
CA SER A 22 8.81 -10.01 26.75
C SER A 22 7.67 -10.44 25.83
N ALA A 23 7.85 -11.53 25.07
CA ALA A 23 6.84 -12.08 24.15
C ALA A 23 5.48 -12.41 24.82
N ALA A 24 5.35 -12.24 26.14
CA ALA A 24 4.14 -12.42 26.93
C ALA A 24 3.12 -11.25 26.84
N GLY A 25 3.25 -10.31 25.91
CA GLY A 25 2.38 -9.11 25.89
C GLY A 25 1.85 -8.65 24.52
N CYS A 26 2.19 -9.31 23.41
CA CYS A 26 1.71 -8.89 22.09
C CYS A 26 0.37 -9.56 21.77
N GLY A 27 -0.71 -8.78 21.72
CA GLY A 27 -2.00 -9.31 21.35
C GLY A 27 -3.03 -8.29 20.88
N MET A 28 -4.01 -8.78 20.14
CA MET A 28 -5.17 -8.01 19.70
C MET A 28 -6.47 -8.71 20.10
N ASN A 29 -7.49 -7.91 20.38
CA ASN A 29 -8.84 -8.39 20.63
C ASN A 29 -9.77 -7.96 19.49
N VAL A 30 -10.24 -8.95 18.75
CA VAL A 30 -11.09 -8.81 17.57
C VAL A 30 -12.53 -9.08 18.01
N GLY A 31 -13.05 -8.16 18.83
CA GLY A 31 -14.44 -8.06 19.32
C GLY A 31 -15.27 -9.36 19.31
N GLY A 32 -15.24 -10.10 20.41
CA GLY A 32 -16.15 -11.22 20.66
C GLY A 32 -17.52 -10.75 21.14
N ALA A 33 -18.53 -10.74 20.26
CA ALA A 33 -19.93 -10.78 20.67
C ALA A 33 -20.49 -12.16 20.30
N PRO A 34 -20.86 -13.00 21.29
CA PRO A 34 -21.57 -14.25 21.01
C PRO A 34 -22.95 -13.93 20.43
N GLY A 35 -23.32 -14.58 19.32
CA GLY A 35 -24.71 -14.60 18.83
C GLY A 35 -25.09 -13.60 17.73
N LEU A 36 -24.14 -12.94 17.06
CA LEU A 36 -24.46 -12.18 15.84
C LEU A 36 -24.31 -13.07 14.61
N SER A 37 -25.43 -13.60 14.14
CA SER A 37 -25.56 -14.43 12.94
C SER A 37 -25.32 -13.70 11.61
N ASN A 38 -24.69 -12.51 11.63
CA ASN A 38 -24.45 -11.71 10.43
C ASN A 38 -22.94 -11.45 10.20
N PRO A 39 -22.31 -12.14 9.22
CA PRO A 39 -20.89 -12.05 8.88
C PRO A 39 -20.51 -10.76 8.11
N LYS A 40 -21.18 -9.65 8.39
CA LYS A 40 -20.87 -8.32 7.83
C LYS A 40 -20.91 -7.22 8.90
N SER A 41 -20.73 -7.60 10.17
CA SER A 41 -20.78 -6.65 11.28
C SER A 41 -19.43 -5.99 11.51
N LYS A 42 -19.41 -4.65 11.44
CA LYS A 42 -18.30 -3.82 11.92
C LYS A 42 -18.19 -4.00 13.45
N ARG A 43 -17.02 -4.43 13.94
CA ARG A 43 -16.76 -4.60 15.38
C ARG A 43 -15.59 -3.73 15.81
N PRO A 44 -15.56 -3.21 17.04
CA PRO A 44 -14.37 -2.56 17.57
C PRO A 44 -13.21 -3.57 17.66
N VAL A 45 -11.99 -3.10 17.42
CA VAL A 45 -10.75 -3.86 17.64
C VAL A 45 -9.92 -3.13 18.66
N ASP A 46 -9.45 -3.88 19.65
CA ASP A 46 -8.45 -3.38 20.58
C ASP A 46 -7.06 -3.88 20.16
N VAL A 47 -6.21 -2.93 19.77
CA VAL A 47 -4.79 -3.17 19.45
C VAL A 47 -3.85 -2.47 20.44
N SER A 48 -4.35 -2.04 21.59
CA SER A 48 -3.53 -1.36 22.61
C SER A 48 -2.37 -2.24 23.07
N ASP A 49 -2.56 -3.55 23.07
CA ASP A 49 -1.55 -4.58 23.36
C ASP A 49 -0.70 -4.99 22.12
N LEU A 50 -0.70 -4.18 21.05
CA LEU A 50 0.23 -4.30 19.91
C LEU A 50 1.12 -3.06 19.76
N PRO A 51 2.02 -2.77 20.72
CA PRO A 51 3.03 -1.73 20.54
C PRO A 51 3.98 -2.07 19.37
N PRO A 52 4.70 -1.07 18.80
CA PRO A 52 5.63 -1.30 17.67
C PRO A 52 6.65 -2.42 17.86
N GLY A 53 7.05 -2.72 19.10
CA GLY A 53 7.96 -3.84 19.40
C GLY A 53 7.42 -5.22 18.99
N CYS A 54 6.10 -5.37 18.86
CA CYS A 54 5.45 -6.62 18.46
C CYS A 54 5.70 -7.01 17.00
N ASP A 55 6.11 -6.07 16.16
CA ASP A 55 6.38 -6.30 14.74
C ASP A 55 7.59 -7.22 14.54
N THR A 56 8.53 -7.16 15.48
CA THR A 56 9.70 -8.05 15.57
C THR A 56 9.53 -9.17 16.59
N GLY A 57 8.34 -9.27 17.21
CA GLY A 57 8.03 -10.24 18.23
C GLY A 57 7.97 -11.67 17.65
N ALA A 58 8.23 -12.66 18.49
CA ALA A 58 8.17 -14.07 18.08
C ALA A 58 6.72 -14.55 17.88
N THR A 59 5.75 -13.96 18.58
CA THR A 59 4.36 -14.38 18.58
C THR A 59 3.40 -13.22 18.78
N VAL A 60 2.23 -13.29 18.14
CA VAL A 60 1.07 -12.42 18.39
C VAL A 60 -0.13 -13.28 18.77
N GLN A 61 -0.80 -12.93 19.87
CA GLN A 61 -2.06 -13.56 20.27
C GLN A 61 -3.25 -12.79 19.70
N VAL A 62 -4.15 -13.47 19.00
CA VAL A 62 -5.43 -12.88 18.58
C VAL A 62 -6.53 -13.51 19.41
N THR A 63 -7.37 -12.69 20.02
CA THR A 63 -8.60 -13.14 20.68
C THR A 63 -9.78 -12.84 19.77
N THR A 64 -10.50 -13.88 19.35
CA THR A 64 -11.75 -13.79 18.58
C THR A 64 -12.94 -14.22 19.47
N SER A 65 -14.16 -14.22 18.93
CA SER A 65 -15.33 -14.81 19.62
C SER A 65 -15.17 -16.29 19.90
N ASN A 66 -14.35 -16.99 19.11
CA ASN A 66 -14.25 -18.45 19.12
C ASN A 66 -13.03 -18.94 19.91
N GLY A 67 -12.20 -18.03 20.40
CA GLY A 67 -11.11 -18.35 21.32
C GLY A 67 -9.88 -17.47 21.13
N ARG A 68 -8.77 -17.92 21.71
CA ARG A 68 -7.46 -17.30 21.54
C ARG A 68 -6.62 -18.15 20.61
N LYS A 69 -6.00 -17.50 19.63
CA LYS A 69 -5.11 -18.14 18.65
C LYS A 69 -3.73 -17.49 18.70
N MET A 70 -2.70 -18.31 18.70
CA MET A 70 -1.30 -17.87 18.73
C MET A 70 -0.70 -17.96 17.33
N PHE A 71 -0.21 -16.84 16.82
CA PHE A 71 0.47 -16.76 15.53
C PHE A 71 1.96 -16.65 15.76
N LYS A 72 2.72 -17.62 15.25
CA LYS A 72 4.18 -17.64 15.31
C LYS A 72 4.74 -16.86 14.12
N ALA A 73 5.70 -16.00 14.39
CA ALA A 73 6.34 -15.19 13.36
C ALA A 73 6.93 -16.08 12.24
N LYS A 74 6.75 -15.63 11.00
CA LYS A 74 7.34 -16.22 9.80
C LYS A 74 8.16 -15.14 9.08
N PRO A 75 9.02 -15.49 8.10
CA PRO A 75 9.66 -14.48 7.26
C PRO A 75 8.63 -13.51 6.70
N ASN A 76 8.80 -12.23 7.02
CA ASN A 76 7.86 -11.17 6.70
C ASN A 76 8.39 -10.36 5.50
N ALA A 77 7.56 -10.18 4.48
CA ALA A 77 7.87 -9.35 3.32
C ALA A 77 7.75 -7.84 3.61
N ALA A 78 7.03 -7.46 4.66
CA ALA A 78 6.87 -6.06 5.05
C ALA A 78 8.13 -5.52 5.76
N ALA A 79 8.50 -4.28 5.48
CA ALA A 79 9.54 -3.58 6.25
C ALA A 79 9.07 -3.20 7.68
N SER A 80 7.76 -3.09 7.87
CA SER A 80 7.09 -2.73 9.13
C SER A 80 5.80 -3.54 9.27
N GLY A 81 5.49 -4.02 10.47
CA GLY A 81 4.37 -4.92 10.74
C GLY A 81 4.78 -6.37 11.00
N PHE A 82 3.83 -7.29 10.90
CA PHE A 82 4.00 -8.67 11.31
C PHE A 82 3.31 -9.64 10.35
N TYR A 83 3.97 -10.75 10.07
CA TYR A 83 3.37 -11.93 9.46
C TYR A 83 3.54 -13.14 10.38
N GLY A 84 2.46 -13.87 10.59
CA GLY A 84 2.52 -15.09 11.37
C GLY A 84 1.48 -16.12 10.97
N GLU A 85 1.79 -17.36 11.30
CA GLU A 85 0.93 -18.52 11.09
C GLU A 85 0.73 -19.25 12.41
N SER A 86 -0.44 -19.83 12.57
CA SER A 86 -0.83 -20.64 13.73
C SER A 86 -0.77 -22.14 13.40
N ASP A 87 -0.85 -22.98 14.43
CA ASP A 87 -0.68 -24.43 14.28
C ASP A 87 -1.86 -25.11 13.54
N ASP A 88 -3.06 -24.52 13.58
CA ASP A 88 -4.22 -24.94 12.78
C ASP A 88 -4.16 -24.50 11.32
N GLY A 89 -3.17 -23.66 10.97
CA GLY A 89 -2.97 -23.16 9.63
C GLY A 89 -3.67 -21.82 9.35
N SER A 90 -4.29 -21.15 10.32
CA SER A 90 -4.70 -19.75 10.17
C SER A 90 -3.50 -18.80 10.11
N SER A 91 -3.66 -17.66 9.45
CA SER A 91 -2.60 -16.65 9.32
C SER A 91 -3.04 -15.24 9.66
N ILE A 92 -2.08 -14.41 10.03
CA ILE A 92 -2.25 -12.97 10.24
C ILE A 92 -1.17 -12.20 9.48
N GLN A 93 -1.57 -11.13 8.81
CA GLN A 93 -0.68 -10.10 8.30
C GLN A 93 -1.19 -8.74 8.76
N TYR A 94 -0.32 -7.89 9.29
CA TYR A 94 -0.66 -6.49 9.48
C TYR A 94 0.54 -5.58 9.19
N ILE A 95 0.24 -4.33 8.88
CA ILE A 95 1.18 -3.21 8.74
C ILE A 95 0.77 -2.07 9.68
N ARG A 96 1.68 -1.12 9.91
CA ARG A 96 1.38 0.11 10.66
C ARG A 96 1.37 1.31 9.73
N GLY A 97 0.29 2.08 9.77
CA GLY A 97 0.24 3.39 9.14
C GLY A 97 1.06 4.42 9.90
N ASN A 98 1.30 5.57 9.27
CA ASN A 98 2.14 6.66 9.82
C ASN A 98 1.64 7.24 11.16
N SER A 99 0.36 7.06 11.49
CA SER A 99 -0.24 7.46 12.77
C SER A 99 -0.13 6.40 13.88
N GLY A 100 0.52 5.27 13.60
CA GLY A 100 0.57 4.09 14.49
C GLY A 100 -0.65 3.18 14.40
N ALA A 101 -1.65 3.54 13.59
CA ALA A 101 -2.81 2.69 13.35
C ALA A 101 -2.45 1.38 12.65
N VAL A 102 -3.16 0.31 12.98
CA VAL A 102 -2.92 -1.03 12.44
C VAL A 102 -3.91 -1.31 11.31
N PHE A 103 -3.40 -1.81 10.19
CA PHE A 103 -4.19 -2.31 9.07
C PHE A 103 -3.76 -3.74 8.80
N GLY A 104 -4.69 -4.68 8.68
CA GLY A 104 -4.32 -6.07 8.56
C GLY A 104 -5.45 -7.00 8.14
N SER A 105 -5.08 -8.24 7.89
CA SER A 105 -5.98 -9.35 7.66
C SER A 105 -5.66 -10.52 8.61
N ILE A 106 -6.71 -11.20 9.06
CA ILE A 106 -6.61 -12.51 9.70
C ILE A 106 -7.43 -13.46 8.85
N VAL A 107 -6.80 -14.53 8.38
CA VAL A 107 -7.46 -15.61 7.65
C VAL A 107 -7.56 -16.80 8.59
N ASP A 108 -8.78 -17.10 9.02
CA ASP A 108 -9.07 -18.18 9.96
C ASP A 108 -9.62 -19.41 9.25
N LEU A 109 -8.85 -20.50 9.24
CA LEU A 109 -9.21 -21.77 8.61
C LEU A 109 -10.26 -22.55 9.42
N ASP A 110 -10.28 -22.42 10.74
CA ASP A 110 -11.26 -23.14 11.57
C ASP A 110 -12.67 -22.60 11.37
N ASP A 111 -12.78 -21.27 11.27
CA ASP A 111 -14.05 -20.57 11.12
C ASP A 111 -14.42 -20.30 9.65
N ASN A 112 -13.50 -20.58 8.72
CA ASN A 112 -13.57 -20.17 7.31
C ASN A 112 -13.88 -18.67 7.17
N THR A 113 -13.16 -17.81 7.90
CA THR A 113 -13.40 -16.35 7.88
C THR A 113 -12.17 -15.54 7.50
N VAL A 114 -12.41 -14.36 6.94
CA VAL A 114 -11.42 -13.31 6.72
C VAL A 114 -11.83 -12.11 7.56
N SER A 115 -10.97 -11.70 8.48
CA SER A 115 -11.13 -10.51 9.31
C SER A 115 -10.25 -9.38 8.76
N SER A 116 -10.84 -8.26 8.36
CA SER A 116 -10.11 -7.08 7.87
C SER A 116 -10.08 -5.98 8.94
N ILE A 117 -8.88 -5.71 9.47
CA ILE A 117 -8.60 -4.66 10.46
C ILE A 117 -8.36 -3.34 9.74
N GLN A 118 -9.13 -2.32 10.11
CA GLN A 118 -9.26 -1.05 9.39
C GLN A 118 -9.43 0.11 10.35
N VAL A 119 -9.37 1.31 9.80
CA VAL A 119 -9.64 2.58 10.48
C VAL A 119 -10.78 3.29 9.75
N ASP A 120 -11.74 3.84 10.47
CA ASP A 120 -12.80 4.65 9.86
C ASP A 120 -12.40 6.11 9.66
N ALA A 121 -13.30 6.91 9.09
CA ALA A 121 -13.05 8.32 8.83
C ALA A 121 -12.76 9.17 10.08
N ASP A 122 -13.21 8.70 11.25
CA ASP A 122 -13.01 9.37 12.54
C ASP A 122 -11.72 8.90 13.23
N GLY A 123 -10.98 7.97 12.65
CA GLY A 123 -9.74 7.43 13.19
C GLY A 123 -9.92 6.24 14.14
N ASN A 124 -11.14 5.68 14.25
CA ASN A 124 -11.39 4.54 15.14
C ASN A 124 -11.05 3.22 14.45
N GLN A 125 -10.34 2.34 15.16
CA GLN A 125 -10.04 0.99 14.67
C GLN A 125 -11.23 0.05 14.77
N PHE A 126 -11.45 -0.72 13.72
CA PHE A 126 -12.51 -1.70 13.63
C PHE A 126 -12.09 -2.91 12.80
N VAL A 127 -12.85 -3.98 12.91
CA VAL A 127 -12.73 -5.19 12.11
C VAL A 127 -14.05 -5.46 11.40
N THR A 128 -13.96 -5.94 10.16
CA THR A 128 -15.05 -6.62 9.49
C THR A 128 -14.67 -8.08 9.33
N VAL A 129 -15.51 -8.98 9.85
CA VAL A 129 -15.32 -10.43 9.74
C VAL A 129 -16.30 -10.95 8.69
N THR A 130 -15.79 -11.55 7.62
CA THR A 130 -16.58 -12.08 6.49
C THR A 130 -16.29 -13.56 6.32
N ASN A 131 -17.30 -14.40 6.08
CA ASN A 131 -17.05 -15.80 5.73
C ASN A 131 -16.35 -15.86 4.36
N SER A 132 -15.37 -16.75 4.18
CA SER A 132 -14.64 -16.87 2.91
C SER A 132 -15.55 -17.22 1.74
N ASN A 133 -16.71 -17.84 1.98
CA ASN A 133 -17.71 -18.19 0.95
C ASN A 133 -18.65 -17.02 0.61
N ASP A 134 -18.68 -15.96 1.43
CA ASP A 134 -19.55 -14.79 1.21
C ASP A 134 -18.90 -13.72 0.33
N PHE A 135 -17.61 -13.87 0.02
CA PHE A 135 -16.95 -13.07 -1.00
C PHE A 135 -17.43 -13.51 -2.38
N PRO A 136 -17.82 -12.58 -3.27
CA PRO A 136 -17.99 -12.90 -4.68
C PRO A 136 -16.70 -13.52 -5.24
N GLU A 137 -16.82 -14.49 -6.16
CA GLU A 137 -15.64 -14.91 -6.91
C GLU A 137 -15.16 -13.77 -7.80
N GLU A 138 -13.89 -13.83 -8.18
CA GLU A 138 -13.35 -13.04 -9.27
C GLU A 138 -14.08 -13.36 -10.59
N ALA A 139 -13.98 -12.50 -11.60
CA ALA A 139 -14.44 -12.80 -12.95
C ALA A 139 -13.37 -13.57 -13.71
N ASP A 140 -13.79 -14.39 -14.69
CA ASP A 140 -12.82 -15.01 -15.60
C ASP A 140 -11.98 -13.92 -16.31
N PRO A 141 -10.66 -14.09 -16.41
CA PRO A 141 -9.80 -13.09 -17.01
C PRO A 141 -10.12 -12.92 -18.50
N GLU A 142 -10.11 -11.68 -18.99
CA GLU A 142 -10.34 -11.40 -20.39
C GLU A 142 -9.14 -11.84 -21.24
N ASP A 143 -9.30 -12.95 -21.96
CA ASP A 143 -8.33 -13.42 -22.95
C ASP A 143 -8.55 -12.71 -24.30
N ARG A 144 -7.63 -11.83 -24.67
CA ARG A 144 -7.63 -11.14 -25.97
C ARG A 144 -6.59 -11.67 -26.96
N ARG A 145 -6.08 -12.89 -26.74
CA ARG A 145 -5.15 -13.57 -27.68
C ARG A 145 -5.82 -13.88 -29.02
N LEU A 146 -7.13 -14.17 -29.03
CA LEU A 146 -7.88 -14.47 -30.26
C LEU A 146 -8.17 -13.23 -31.14
N LEU A 147 -8.09 -12.02 -30.59
CA LEU A 147 -8.24 -10.78 -31.38
C LEU A 147 -6.91 -10.32 -32.01
N ALA A 148 -5.79 -10.95 -31.63
CA ALA A 148 -4.45 -10.58 -32.09
C ALA A 148 -4.12 -11.12 -33.50
N GLU A 149 -4.87 -12.08 -34.05
CA GLU A 149 -4.69 -12.52 -35.44
C GLU A 149 -5.08 -11.44 -36.46
N VAL A 150 -5.76 -10.36 -36.02
CA VAL A 150 -6.15 -9.23 -36.89
C VAL A 150 -5.18 -8.04 -36.78
N ASP A 151 -4.37 -7.96 -35.72
CA ASP A 151 -3.41 -6.86 -35.48
C ASP A 151 -1.95 -7.36 -35.46
N ALA A 152 -1.61 -8.22 -36.41
CA ALA A 152 -0.25 -8.72 -36.62
C ALA A 152 0.68 -7.64 -37.19
N GLU A 153 1.04 -6.65 -36.37
CA GLU A 153 2.16 -5.74 -36.64
C GLU A 153 2.98 -5.39 -35.39
N ALA A 154 3.05 -6.30 -34.41
CA ALA A 154 3.83 -6.08 -33.19
C ALA A 154 4.65 -7.29 -32.67
N ASP A 155 4.83 -8.34 -33.47
CA ASP A 155 5.59 -9.53 -33.03
C ASP A 155 6.80 -9.84 -33.93
N SER A 156 7.95 -9.24 -33.59
CA SER A 156 9.27 -9.70 -34.04
C SER A 156 10.30 -9.73 -32.89
N ALA A 157 9.84 -9.64 -31.64
CA ALA A 157 10.75 -9.55 -30.49
C ALA A 157 11.30 -10.91 -30.04
N ALA A 158 10.65 -12.04 -30.38
CA ALA A 158 11.06 -13.36 -29.89
C ALA A 158 12.27 -13.97 -30.65
N THR A 159 12.48 -13.63 -31.92
CA THR A 159 13.51 -14.31 -32.76
C THR A 159 14.85 -13.54 -32.81
N THR A 160 14.89 -12.30 -32.32
CA THR A 160 16.07 -11.41 -32.44
C THR A 160 16.97 -11.42 -31.19
N VAL A 161 16.60 -12.17 -30.14
CA VAL A 161 17.31 -12.18 -28.84
C VAL A 161 18.66 -12.90 -28.93
N ALA A 162 18.82 -13.87 -29.82
CA ALA A 162 20.09 -14.61 -29.97
C ALA A 162 21.20 -13.84 -30.71
N SER A 163 20.84 -12.88 -31.57
CA SER A 163 21.78 -12.14 -32.42
C SER A 163 22.21 -10.78 -31.85
N ILE A 164 21.46 -10.25 -30.87
CA ILE A 164 21.78 -8.99 -30.19
C ILE A 164 22.81 -9.16 -29.06
N ASP A 165 22.89 -10.35 -28.43
CA ASP A 165 23.79 -10.62 -27.28
C ASP A 165 25.29 -10.49 -27.60
N LYS A 166 25.67 -10.55 -28.89
CA LYS A 166 27.06 -10.40 -29.32
C LYS A 166 27.48 -8.94 -29.54
N LYS A 167 26.54 -8.01 -29.72
CA LYS A 167 26.84 -6.62 -30.14
C LYS A 167 26.72 -5.57 -29.01
N LEU A 168 26.09 -5.90 -27.88
CA LEU A 168 25.85 -4.98 -26.75
C LEU A 168 26.82 -5.12 -25.57
N ARG A 169 27.83 -6.00 -25.63
CA ARG A 169 28.83 -6.20 -24.56
C ARG A 169 29.75 -4.98 -24.30
N GLY A 170 29.51 -3.84 -24.93
CA GLY A 170 30.32 -2.62 -24.86
C GLY A 170 29.81 -1.51 -23.91
N SER A 171 28.58 -1.58 -23.40
CA SER A 171 28.03 -0.56 -22.49
C SER A 171 27.23 -1.25 -21.38
N ARG A 172 27.79 -1.35 -20.17
CA ARG A 172 27.10 -1.97 -19.02
C ARG A 172 25.94 -1.09 -18.55
N LYS A 173 24.80 -1.17 -19.24
CA LYS A 173 23.50 -0.78 -18.68
C LYS A 173 23.12 -1.91 -17.71
N LEU A 174 22.80 -1.59 -16.45
CA LEU A 174 22.23 -2.58 -15.53
C LEU A 174 20.89 -2.99 -16.12
N VAL A 175 20.82 -4.21 -16.64
CA VAL A 175 19.59 -4.80 -17.16
C VAL A 175 18.78 -5.28 -15.94
N ASP A 176 17.51 -4.91 -15.88
CA ASP A 176 16.60 -5.36 -14.81
C ASP A 176 16.53 -6.89 -14.80
N ASP A 177 16.75 -7.50 -13.64
CA ASP A 177 16.78 -8.95 -13.44
C ASP A 177 15.42 -9.55 -13.05
N GLY A 178 14.38 -8.70 -13.01
CA GLY A 178 13.02 -9.06 -12.63
C GLY A 178 12.86 -9.37 -11.14
N SER A 179 13.81 -8.95 -10.28
CA SER A 179 13.67 -9.04 -8.82
C SER A 179 12.57 -8.14 -8.27
N VAL A 180 12.24 -7.06 -8.99
CA VAL A 180 11.17 -6.13 -8.67
C VAL A 180 10.33 -5.88 -9.92
N MET A 181 9.01 -5.80 -9.77
CA MET A 181 8.12 -5.29 -10.79
C MET A 181 7.28 -4.15 -10.23
N ASP A 182 7.12 -3.10 -11.01
CA ASP A 182 6.47 -1.86 -10.59
C ASP A 182 4.98 -1.87 -10.92
N VAL A 183 4.13 -1.55 -9.94
CA VAL A 183 2.68 -1.44 -10.11
C VAL A 183 2.20 -0.02 -9.86
N LEU A 184 1.49 0.56 -10.84
CA LEU A 184 0.72 1.78 -10.66
C LEU A 184 -0.66 1.41 -10.12
N VAL A 185 -0.91 1.74 -8.86
CA VAL A 185 -2.22 1.52 -8.24
C VAL A 185 -3.03 2.81 -8.26
N LEU A 186 -4.26 2.71 -8.76
CA LEU A 186 -5.28 3.74 -8.81
C LEU A 186 -6.44 3.34 -7.91
N TYR A 187 -7.22 4.30 -7.41
CA TYR A 187 -8.48 4.02 -6.74
C TYR A 187 -9.51 5.12 -6.99
N THR A 188 -10.78 4.76 -6.87
CA THR A 188 -11.89 5.68 -7.12
C THR A 188 -12.29 6.43 -5.84
N PRO A 189 -12.91 7.62 -5.96
CA PRO A 189 -13.49 8.33 -4.82
C PRO A 189 -14.50 7.47 -4.03
N LYS A 190 -15.27 6.62 -4.72
CA LYS A 190 -16.28 5.76 -4.10
C LYS A 190 -15.64 4.66 -3.26
N ALA A 191 -14.60 4.00 -3.77
CA ALA A 191 -13.81 3.03 -3.01
C ALA A 191 -13.17 3.65 -1.76
N GLU A 192 -12.60 4.86 -1.86
CA GLU A 192 -12.00 5.55 -0.71
C GLU A 192 -13.00 5.79 0.42
N CYS A 193 -14.19 6.29 0.08
CA CYS A 193 -15.25 6.54 1.04
C CYS A 193 -15.67 5.25 1.75
N ARG A 194 -15.88 4.18 0.99
CA ARG A 194 -16.35 2.89 1.51
C ARG A 194 -15.34 2.22 2.42
N ASN A 195 -14.07 2.23 2.02
CA ASN A 195 -12.97 1.77 2.85
C ASN A 195 -12.89 2.49 4.20
N SER A 196 -13.30 3.75 4.26
CA SER A 196 -13.32 4.55 5.49
C SER A 196 -14.63 4.42 6.28
N GLY A 197 -15.50 3.48 5.91
CA GLY A 197 -16.79 3.24 6.56
C GLY A 197 -17.86 4.28 6.22
N LEU A 198 -17.69 5.06 5.16
CA LEU A 198 -18.62 6.12 4.75
C LEU A 198 -19.49 5.71 3.55
N ALA A 199 -20.54 6.49 3.31
CA ALA A 199 -21.38 6.36 2.14
C ALA A 199 -20.63 6.74 0.85
N ALA A 200 -21.07 6.20 -0.30
CA ALA A 200 -20.59 6.66 -1.60
C ALA A 200 -20.82 8.18 -1.75
N GLY A 201 -19.84 8.89 -2.32
CA GLY A 201 -19.90 10.35 -2.46
C GLY A 201 -19.60 11.15 -1.19
N CYS A 202 -18.97 10.52 -0.19
CA CYS A 202 -18.53 11.20 1.03
C CYS A 202 -17.58 12.38 0.76
N THR A 203 -17.50 13.30 1.72
CA THR A 203 -16.40 14.28 1.75
C THR A 203 -15.10 13.56 2.07
N ARG A 204 -14.19 13.56 1.10
CA ARG A 204 -12.87 12.95 1.23
C ARG A 204 -11.94 13.85 2.03
N THR A 205 -11.16 13.26 2.92
CA THR A 205 -10.26 13.93 3.85
C THR A 205 -8.86 13.31 3.78
N ALA A 206 -7.90 13.90 4.48
CA ALA A 206 -6.58 13.31 4.63
C ALA A 206 -6.65 11.91 5.29
N THR A 207 -7.59 11.70 6.21
CA THR A 207 -7.82 10.42 6.89
C THR A 207 -8.34 9.37 5.92
N THR A 208 -9.36 9.69 5.11
CA THR A 208 -9.93 8.72 4.17
C THR A 208 -8.93 8.31 3.10
N ALA A 209 -8.13 9.25 2.61
CA ALA A 209 -7.02 8.99 1.70
C ALA A 209 -5.92 8.12 2.35
N ALA A 210 -5.55 8.40 3.60
CA ALA A 210 -4.57 7.60 4.34
C ALA A 210 -5.05 6.15 4.56
N ASN A 211 -6.34 5.96 4.87
CA ASN A 211 -6.93 4.64 5.04
C ASN A 211 -6.88 3.83 3.74
N MET A 212 -7.15 4.46 2.59
CA MET A 212 -7.07 3.78 1.29
C MET A 212 -5.62 3.44 0.91
N LYS A 213 -4.68 4.38 1.13
CA LYS A 213 -3.26 4.12 0.93
C LYS A 213 -2.77 2.93 1.76
N ALA A 214 -3.14 2.86 3.04
CA ALA A 214 -2.75 1.75 3.90
C ALA A 214 -3.36 0.40 3.44
N ARG A 215 -4.59 0.39 2.93
CA ARG A 215 -5.17 -0.83 2.34
C ARG A 215 -4.39 -1.30 1.11
N ILE A 216 -3.98 -0.38 0.24
CA ILE A 216 -3.20 -0.69 -0.96
C ILE A 216 -1.79 -1.18 -0.60
N GLU A 217 -1.15 -0.53 0.39
CA GLU A 217 0.12 -0.98 0.93
C GLU A 217 0.02 -2.39 1.52
N LEU A 218 -1.06 -2.68 2.26
CA LEU A 218 -1.33 -4.02 2.78
C LEU A 218 -1.55 -5.03 1.65
N ALA A 219 -2.28 -4.69 0.58
CA ALA A 219 -2.51 -5.58 -0.55
C ALA A 219 -1.21 -5.94 -1.30
N ILE A 220 -0.32 -4.96 -1.52
CA ILE A 220 1.01 -5.20 -2.08
C ILE A 220 1.86 -6.04 -1.12
N THR A 221 1.82 -5.74 0.18
CA THR A 221 2.53 -6.47 1.22
C THR A 221 2.10 -7.94 1.27
N GLU A 222 0.80 -8.20 1.28
CA GLU A 222 0.25 -9.56 1.27
C GLU A 222 0.61 -10.31 -0.01
N THR A 223 0.59 -9.64 -1.16
CA THR A 223 1.01 -10.25 -2.43
C THR A 223 2.49 -10.68 -2.36
N ASN A 224 3.36 -9.78 -1.90
CA ASN A 224 4.78 -10.08 -1.69
C ASN A 224 5.00 -11.17 -0.63
N GLN A 225 4.19 -11.20 0.42
CA GLN A 225 4.24 -12.26 1.41
C GLN A 225 3.89 -13.62 0.80
N GLY A 226 2.87 -13.67 -0.06
CA GLY A 226 2.52 -14.87 -0.82
C GLY A 226 3.65 -15.31 -1.76
N TYR A 227 4.32 -14.36 -2.41
CA TYR A 227 5.48 -14.63 -3.26
C TYR A 227 6.63 -15.26 -2.48
N VAL A 228 7.05 -14.62 -1.39
CA VAL A 228 8.14 -15.11 -0.52
C VAL A 228 7.81 -16.51 -0.01
N ALA A 229 6.59 -16.71 0.48
CA ALA A 229 6.21 -17.97 1.10
C ALA A 229 5.95 -19.12 0.10
N SER A 230 5.79 -18.80 -1.19
CA SER A 230 5.64 -19.79 -2.28
C SER A 230 6.91 -20.01 -3.11
N GLY A 231 7.99 -19.27 -2.87
CA GLY A 231 9.24 -19.38 -3.65
C GLY A 231 9.23 -18.64 -4.99
N VAL A 232 8.37 -17.62 -5.12
CA VAL A 232 8.42 -16.67 -6.24
C VAL A 232 9.63 -15.76 -6.07
N GLN A 233 10.34 -15.48 -7.16
CA GLN A 233 11.64 -14.80 -7.18
C GLN A 233 11.53 -13.36 -7.68
N THR A 234 10.45 -12.67 -7.30
CA THR A 234 10.18 -11.27 -7.61
C THR A 234 9.36 -10.65 -6.49
N SER A 235 9.21 -9.34 -6.52
CA SER A 235 8.38 -8.57 -5.59
C SER A 235 7.69 -7.43 -6.34
N LEU A 236 6.50 -7.06 -5.89
CA LEU A 236 5.82 -5.86 -6.34
C LEU A 236 6.30 -4.65 -5.55
N ARG A 237 6.51 -3.54 -6.26
CA ARG A 237 6.75 -2.22 -5.69
C ARG A 237 5.73 -1.23 -6.24
N ALA A 238 5.20 -0.37 -5.40
CA ALA A 238 4.39 0.75 -5.88
C ALA A 238 5.27 1.67 -6.74
N ALA A 239 4.91 1.85 -8.01
CA ALA A 239 5.67 2.67 -8.96
C ALA A 239 5.66 4.16 -8.59
N HIS A 240 4.66 4.59 -7.82
CA HIS A 240 4.48 5.96 -7.38
C HIS A 240 4.28 6.01 -5.84
N PRO A 241 4.99 6.90 -5.12
CA PRO A 241 4.89 7.01 -3.66
C PRO A 241 3.53 7.54 -3.20
N ASP A 242 2.81 8.26 -4.06
CA ASP A 242 1.46 8.73 -3.80
C ASP A 242 0.47 8.00 -4.72
N VAL A 243 0.02 6.81 -4.31
CA VAL A 243 -1.10 6.10 -4.95
C VAL A 243 -2.12 7.09 -5.53
N ALA A 244 -2.33 7.04 -6.84
CA ALA A 244 -3.03 8.08 -7.56
C ALA A 244 -4.55 7.90 -7.44
N VAL A 245 -5.23 8.99 -7.10
CA VAL A 245 -6.69 9.03 -7.09
C VAL A 245 -7.17 9.26 -8.51
N PHE A 246 -8.13 8.45 -8.95
CA PHE A 246 -8.84 8.65 -10.21
C PHE A 246 -10.00 9.67 -9.99
N TYR A 247 -9.66 10.95 -9.78
CA TYR A 247 -10.59 11.95 -9.22
C TYR A 247 -11.85 12.18 -10.06
N ASP A 248 -11.73 12.23 -11.38
CA ASP A 248 -12.85 12.54 -12.28
C ASP A 248 -13.55 11.28 -12.81
N TYR A 249 -13.31 10.14 -12.17
CA TYR A 249 -13.85 8.87 -12.59
C TYR A 249 -14.98 8.38 -11.72
N VAL A 250 -16.10 8.15 -12.39
CA VAL A 250 -17.22 7.43 -11.83
C VAL A 250 -17.09 6.00 -12.30
N GLU A 251 -16.80 5.10 -11.36
CA GLU A 251 -16.74 3.67 -11.64
C GLU A 251 -18.05 3.15 -12.24
N PRO A 252 -18.01 2.58 -13.46
CA PRO A 252 -19.11 1.85 -14.07
C PRO A 252 -19.14 0.40 -13.51
N SER A 253 -19.18 -0.60 -14.38
CA SER A 253 -18.98 -2.01 -14.03
C SER A 253 -17.48 -2.37 -13.94
N PHE A 254 -17.17 -3.56 -13.41
CA PHE A 254 -15.81 -4.13 -13.47
C PHE A 254 -15.24 -4.17 -14.90
N SER A 255 -16.00 -4.73 -15.86
CA SER A 255 -15.55 -4.89 -17.25
C SER A 255 -15.33 -3.55 -17.96
N ASP A 256 -16.25 -2.61 -17.77
CA ASP A 256 -16.10 -1.26 -18.33
C ASP A 256 -14.91 -0.55 -17.68
N SER A 257 -14.70 -0.75 -16.37
CA SER A 257 -13.55 -0.19 -15.67
C SER A 257 -12.23 -0.70 -16.20
N LEU A 258 -12.13 -2.02 -16.40
CA LEU A 258 -10.96 -2.67 -16.98
C LEU A 258 -10.67 -2.15 -18.40
N SER A 259 -11.71 -2.01 -19.22
CA SER A 259 -11.60 -1.45 -20.57
C SER A 259 -11.15 0.02 -20.56
N HIS A 260 -11.73 0.83 -19.67
CA HIS A 260 -11.42 2.26 -19.56
C HIS A 260 -9.99 2.50 -19.13
N ILE A 261 -9.47 1.81 -18.11
CA ILE A 261 -8.08 2.01 -17.65
C ILE A 261 -7.03 1.60 -18.69
N ARG A 262 -7.39 0.69 -19.60
CA ARG A 262 -6.53 0.31 -20.75
C ARG A 262 -6.62 1.31 -21.90
N THR A 263 -7.82 1.77 -22.24
CA THR A 263 -8.10 2.42 -23.54
C THR A 263 -8.41 3.92 -23.46
N GLN A 264 -8.86 4.42 -22.31
CA GLN A 264 -9.31 5.81 -22.16
C GLN A 264 -8.30 6.63 -21.34
N GLY A 265 -8.05 7.85 -21.81
CA GLY A 265 -7.33 8.87 -21.07
C GLY A 265 -8.27 9.72 -20.24
N GLU A 266 -7.86 10.13 -19.04
CA GLU A 266 -8.72 10.92 -18.16
C GLU A 266 -9.09 12.29 -18.75
N ALA A 267 -10.23 12.81 -18.28
CA ALA A 267 -10.73 14.16 -18.53
C ALA A 267 -9.79 15.28 -18.03
N SER A 268 -8.76 14.96 -17.25
CA SER A 268 -7.76 15.86 -16.67
C SER A 268 -6.52 16.10 -17.58
N GLY A 269 -6.52 15.55 -18.80
CA GLY A 269 -5.48 15.82 -19.81
C GLY A 269 -4.23 14.92 -19.73
N THR A 270 -4.15 14.01 -18.75
CA THR A 270 -3.13 12.95 -18.70
C THR A 270 -3.80 11.59 -18.75
N THR A 271 -3.37 10.72 -19.66
CA THR A 271 -3.95 9.37 -19.76
C THR A 271 -3.32 8.42 -18.74
N ILE A 272 -4.05 7.39 -18.28
CA ILE A 272 -3.48 6.34 -17.43
C ILE A 272 -2.25 5.70 -18.09
N ASN A 273 -2.27 5.55 -19.42
CA ASN A 273 -1.13 5.06 -20.19
C ASN A 273 0.06 6.01 -20.16
N SER A 274 -0.19 7.33 -20.11
CA SER A 274 0.85 8.34 -19.90
C SER A 274 1.45 8.24 -18.50
N LEU A 275 0.65 8.07 -17.45
CA LEU A 275 1.14 7.85 -16.08
C LEU A 275 1.93 6.54 -15.97
N ARG A 276 1.42 5.46 -16.56
CA ARG A 276 2.09 4.17 -16.62
C ARG A 276 3.47 4.30 -17.28
N ALA A 277 3.55 5.01 -18.40
CA ALA A 277 4.81 5.28 -19.08
C ALA A 277 5.73 6.23 -18.31
N GLN A 278 5.18 7.27 -17.68
CA GLN A 278 5.93 8.23 -16.88
C GLN A 278 6.62 7.58 -15.68
N TYR A 279 5.94 6.63 -15.02
CA TYR A 279 6.45 5.95 -13.84
C TYR A 279 7.08 4.58 -14.15
N ASN A 280 7.20 4.21 -15.42
CA ASN A 280 7.70 2.90 -15.85
C ASN A 280 6.97 1.73 -15.16
N ALA A 281 5.66 1.85 -14.95
CA ALA A 281 4.89 0.85 -14.23
C ALA A 281 4.57 -0.37 -15.12
N ASP A 282 5.06 -1.53 -14.72
CA ASP A 282 4.85 -2.80 -15.40
C ASP A 282 3.37 -3.22 -15.39
N PHE A 283 2.66 -2.90 -14.31
CA PHE A 283 1.23 -3.17 -14.10
C PHE A 283 0.45 -1.89 -13.83
N VAL A 284 -0.84 -1.91 -14.15
CA VAL A 284 -1.83 -0.92 -13.68
C VAL A 284 -2.97 -1.65 -12.98
N ALA A 285 -3.24 -1.31 -11.73
CA ALA A 285 -4.33 -1.88 -10.94
C ALA A 285 -5.28 -0.77 -10.48
N LEU A 286 -6.59 -0.94 -10.66
CA LEU A 286 -7.61 -0.02 -10.18
C LEU A 286 -8.43 -0.64 -9.03
N ILE A 287 -8.60 0.08 -7.93
CA ILE A 287 -9.48 -0.30 -6.82
C ILE A 287 -10.83 0.41 -6.93
N ILE A 288 -11.92 -0.36 -6.95
CA ILE A 288 -13.31 0.14 -7.08
C ILE A 288 -14.23 -0.37 -5.95
N ASP A 289 -15.46 0.16 -5.85
CA ASP A 289 -16.56 -0.36 -5.01
C ASP A 289 -17.72 -0.89 -5.88
N ASP A 290 -17.61 -2.13 -6.35
CA ASP A 290 -18.69 -2.80 -7.08
C ASP A 290 -18.94 -4.18 -6.45
N PRO A 291 -20.19 -4.53 -6.10
CA PRO A 291 -20.50 -5.80 -5.44
C PRO A 291 -20.50 -7.01 -6.38
N GLN A 292 -20.37 -6.83 -7.69
CA GLN A 292 -20.53 -7.90 -8.68
C GLN A 292 -19.48 -9.02 -8.55
N TYR A 293 -18.20 -8.64 -8.42
CA TYR A 293 -17.05 -9.55 -8.36
C TYR A 293 -16.04 -9.06 -7.31
N CYS A 294 -15.07 -9.90 -6.99
CA CYS A 294 -13.90 -9.44 -6.23
C CYS A 294 -12.78 -8.86 -7.11
N GLY A 295 -12.80 -9.14 -8.41
CA GLY A 295 -11.87 -8.57 -9.37
C GLY A 295 -12.06 -9.05 -10.81
N ILE A 296 -11.37 -8.41 -11.74
CA ILE A 296 -11.23 -8.82 -13.14
C ILE A 296 -9.89 -8.30 -13.67
N ALA A 297 -9.27 -9.05 -14.58
CA ALA A 297 -8.03 -8.67 -15.23
C ALA A 297 -7.96 -9.16 -16.68
N TYR A 298 -7.04 -8.59 -17.45
CA TYR A 298 -6.63 -9.20 -18.71
C TYR A 298 -5.63 -10.32 -18.47
N LEU A 299 -5.74 -11.38 -19.27
CA LEU A 299 -4.77 -12.48 -19.28
C LEU A 299 -3.53 -12.10 -20.09
N GLY A 300 -2.42 -11.82 -19.41
CA GLY A 300 -1.17 -11.39 -20.05
C GLY A 300 -0.22 -12.57 -20.42
N PRO A 301 1.11 -12.36 -20.44
CA PRO A 301 1.87 -11.15 -20.07
C PRO A 301 2.22 -10.32 -21.31
N ARG A 302 1.23 -9.85 -22.06
CA ARG A 302 1.49 -8.87 -23.13
C ARG A 302 1.43 -7.47 -22.51
N LYS A 303 2.34 -6.56 -22.88
CA LYS A 303 2.47 -5.23 -22.25
C LYS A 303 1.14 -4.46 -22.19
N ASP A 304 0.34 -4.50 -23.26
CA ASP A 304 -0.97 -3.85 -23.38
C ASP A 304 -2.10 -4.53 -22.58
N LEU A 305 -1.84 -5.70 -21.99
CA LEU A 305 -2.77 -6.49 -21.19
C LEU A 305 -2.44 -6.47 -19.68
N MET A 306 -1.51 -5.63 -19.21
CA MET A 306 -1.14 -5.60 -17.80
C MET A 306 -2.04 -4.64 -16.99
N TYR A 307 -3.36 -4.86 -17.07
CA TYR A 307 -4.36 -4.07 -16.36
C TYR A 307 -5.30 -4.98 -15.57
N SER A 308 -5.66 -4.52 -14.38
CA SER A 308 -6.57 -5.22 -13.47
C SER A 308 -7.47 -4.25 -12.70
N VAL A 309 -8.59 -4.77 -12.21
CA VAL A 309 -9.54 -4.08 -11.35
C VAL A 309 -9.89 -4.97 -10.16
N THR A 310 -9.86 -4.44 -8.95
CA THR A 310 -10.13 -5.20 -7.73
C THR A 310 -11.13 -4.45 -6.83
N GLY A 311 -12.06 -5.18 -6.20
CA GLY A 311 -12.95 -4.62 -5.19
C GLY A 311 -12.17 -4.29 -3.91
N TRP A 312 -12.35 -3.09 -3.36
CA TRP A 312 -11.60 -2.63 -2.17
C TRP A 312 -11.74 -3.61 -0.99
N ASN A 313 -12.91 -4.21 -0.80
CA ASN A 313 -13.20 -5.12 0.30
C ASN A 313 -12.59 -6.52 0.12
N CYS A 314 -12.18 -6.89 -1.10
CA CYS A 314 -11.54 -8.18 -1.42
C CYS A 314 -10.02 -8.09 -1.56
N ALA A 315 -9.49 -6.86 -1.69
CA ALA A 315 -8.08 -6.62 -2.01
C ALA A 315 -7.10 -7.24 -1.01
N THR A 316 -7.48 -7.34 0.27
CA THR A 316 -6.64 -7.82 1.38
C THR A 316 -7.32 -8.99 2.12
N GLY A 317 -6.55 -9.97 2.58
CA GLY A 317 -7.03 -11.15 3.31
C GLY A 317 -7.75 -12.18 2.43
N TYR A 318 -8.57 -11.73 1.47
CA TYR A 318 -9.10 -12.55 0.38
C TYR A 318 -8.16 -12.58 -0.84
N TYR A 319 -7.13 -11.73 -0.82
CA TYR A 319 -6.00 -11.69 -1.74
C TYR A 319 -6.33 -11.40 -3.21
N SER A 320 -7.49 -10.80 -3.51
CA SER A 320 -7.91 -10.57 -4.90
C SER A 320 -6.98 -9.59 -5.64
N PHE A 321 -6.31 -8.66 -4.96
CA PHE A 321 -5.32 -7.80 -5.64
C PHE A 321 -4.17 -8.61 -6.24
N GLY A 322 -3.59 -9.53 -5.46
CA GLY A 322 -2.52 -10.43 -5.93
C GLY A 322 -3.02 -11.49 -6.91
N HIS A 323 -4.30 -11.85 -6.84
CA HIS A 323 -4.99 -12.73 -7.80
C HIS A 323 -5.02 -12.08 -9.19
N GLU A 324 -5.52 -10.85 -9.29
CA GLU A 324 -5.65 -10.15 -10.56
C GLU A 324 -4.30 -9.82 -11.21
N ILE A 325 -3.30 -9.44 -10.41
CA ILE A 325 -1.92 -9.28 -10.89
C ILE A 325 -1.36 -10.62 -11.40
N GLY A 326 -1.79 -11.73 -10.80
CA GLY A 326 -1.54 -13.09 -11.30
C GLY A 326 -2.03 -13.30 -12.73
N HIS A 327 -3.27 -12.91 -13.05
CA HIS A 327 -3.80 -13.01 -14.41
C HIS A 327 -3.00 -12.17 -15.42
N ASN A 328 -2.54 -10.97 -15.03
CA ASN A 328 -1.66 -10.18 -15.89
C ASN A 328 -0.33 -10.90 -16.19
N MET A 329 0.14 -11.79 -15.32
CA MET A 329 1.32 -12.65 -15.58
C MET A 329 0.97 -13.97 -16.31
N GLY A 330 -0.30 -14.14 -16.69
CA GLY A 330 -0.78 -15.31 -17.38
C GLY A 330 -1.12 -16.47 -16.46
N LEU A 331 -1.49 -16.23 -15.20
CA LEU A 331 -2.04 -17.29 -14.35
C LEU A 331 -3.52 -17.52 -14.66
N ASN A 332 -3.97 -18.77 -14.56
CA ASN A 332 -5.35 -19.17 -14.69
C ASN A 332 -5.92 -19.54 -13.32
N HIS A 333 -7.26 -19.64 -13.25
CA HIS A 333 -7.96 -20.21 -12.11
C HIS A 333 -7.56 -21.65 -11.81
N ASP A 334 -8.27 -22.33 -10.90
CA ASP A 334 -8.05 -23.75 -10.66
C ASP A 334 -8.59 -24.62 -11.80
N ARG A 335 -8.01 -25.81 -11.94
CA ARG A 335 -8.37 -26.74 -13.00
C ARG A 335 -9.81 -27.27 -12.91
N GLY A 336 -10.33 -27.45 -11.71
CA GLY A 336 -11.66 -28.03 -11.53
C GLY A 336 -12.74 -27.08 -12.03
N THR A 337 -12.66 -25.82 -11.62
CA THR A 337 -13.56 -24.75 -12.07
C THR A 337 -13.42 -24.49 -13.57
N SER A 338 -12.19 -24.39 -14.09
CA SER A 338 -11.97 -24.16 -15.51
C SER A 338 -12.19 -25.40 -16.39
N SER A 339 -12.64 -26.54 -15.83
CA SER A 339 -12.77 -27.82 -16.54
C SER A 339 -11.50 -28.22 -17.30
N ALA A 340 -10.33 -27.90 -16.74
CA ALA A 340 -9.02 -27.97 -17.39
C ALA A 340 -8.12 -29.08 -16.83
N CYS A 341 -8.68 -30.13 -16.21
CA CYS A 341 -7.90 -31.17 -15.55
C CYS A 341 -6.99 -32.00 -16.48
N THR A 342 -7.30 -32.02 -17.78
CA THR A 342 -6.48 -32.67 -18.82
C THR A 342 -5.56 -31.70 -19.56
N ASN A 343 -5.64 -30.39 -19.29
CA ASN A 343 -4.81 -29.38 -19.93
C ASN A 343 -3.34 -29.54 -19.50
N THR A 344 -2.39 -29.43 -20.43
CA THR A 344 -0.97 -29.62 -20.15
C THR A 344 -0.26 -28.37 -19.60
N ASN A 345 -0.86 -27.19 -19.74
CA ASN A 345 -0.33 -25.95 -19.17
C ASN A 345 -0.35 -26.03 -17.65
N THR A 346 0.69 -25.52 -16.98
CA THR A 346 0.86 -25.67 -15.52
C THR A 346 0.43 -24.44 -14.73
N ASN A 347 0.10 -23.34 -15.39
CA ASN A 347 -0.18 -22.02 -14.82
C ASN A 347 -1.55 -21.92 -14.10
N TYR A 348 -2.06 -23.00 -13.51
CA TYR A 348 -3.36 -23.05 -12.83
C TYR A 348 -3.23 -22.94 -11.31
N GLY A 349 -4.23 -22.31 -10.69
CA GLY A 349 -4.44 -22.37 -9.25
C GLY A 349 -4.63 -23.80 -8.74
N TYR A 350 -4.48 -23.98 -7.45
CA TYR A 350 -4.56 -25.26 -6.76
C TYR A 350 -5.65 -25.25 -5.68
N ARG A 351 -6.42 -26.35 -5.64
CA ARG A 351 -7.30 -26.68 -4.54
C ARG A 351 -6.79 -27.96 -3.89
N ASP A 352 -6.74 -27.96 -2.56
CA ASP A 352 -6.38 -29.15 -1.81
C ASP A 352 -7.38 -30.29 -2.12
N PRO A 353 -6.93 -31.51 -2.44
CA PRO A 353 -7.80 -32.64 -2.77
C PRO A 353 -8.78 -33.03 -1.67
N GLN A 354 -8.52 -32.64 -0.41
CA GLN A 354 -9.40 -32.85 0.72
C GLN A 354 -10.24 -31.61 1.06
N ALA A 355 -10.26 -30.60 0.17
CA ALA A 355 -10.94 -29.32 0.34
C ALA A 355 -10.54 -28.56 1.62
N ARG A 356 -9.31 -28.76 2.13
CA ARG A 356 -8.86 -28.07 3.35
C ARG A 356 -8.55 -26.60 3.11
N PHE A 357 -8.04 -26.26 1.94
CA PHE A 357 -7.69 -24.89 1.55
C PHE A 357 -7.57 -24.76 0.03
N ARG A 358 -7.43 -23.52 -0.45
CA ARG A 358 -7.12 -23.20 -1.85
C ARG A 358 -6.05 -22.12 -1.99
N SER A 359 -5.26 -22.20 -3.05
CA SER A 359 -4.25 -21.19 -3.40
C SER A 359 -4.90 -19.87 -3.86
N VAL A 360 -4.11 -18.79 -3.97
CA VAL A 360 -4.56 -17.44 -4.35
C VAL A 360 -5.41 -17.44 -5.63
N LEU A 361 -5.01 -18.19 -6.67
CA LEU A 361 -5.69 -18.20 -7.97
C LEU A 361 -6.89 -19.14 -8.04
N ALA A 362 -7.19 -19.91 -7.01
CA ALA A 362 -8.25 -20.92 -7.07
C ALA A 362 -9.60 -20.36 -6.62
N TYR A 363 -10.68 -20.82 -7.25
CA TYR A 363 -12.06 -20.61 -6.78
C TYR A 363 -12.39 -21.55 -5.63
N ASN A 364 -13.53 -21.33 -5.01
CA ASN A 364 -13.97 -22.07 -3.86
C ASN A 364 -14.05 -23.57 -4.16
N CYS A 365 -13.80 -24.39 -3.14
CA CYS A 365 -13.84 -25.85 -3.29
C CYS A 365 -15.27 -26.34 -3.49
N ASN A 366 -15.54 -26.93 -4.66
CA ASN A 366 -16.85 -27.43 -5.06
C ASN A 366 -16.77 -28.88 -5.56
N SER A 367 -17.80 -29.66 -5.27
CA SER A 367 -17.94 -31.03 -5.76
C SER A 367 -18.45 -31.10 -7.20
N GLY A 368 -18.22 -32.24 -7.86
CA GLY A 368 -18.75 -32.49 -9.21
C GLY A 368 -17.94 -31.84 -10.35
N GLN A 369 -16.75 -31.34 -10.03
CA GLN A 369 -15.80 -30.79 -10.99
C GLN A 369 -14.71 -31.82 -11.34
N CYS A 370 -13.97 -31.57 -12.43
CA CYS A 370 -13.07 -32.57 -13.01
C CYS A 370 -11.90 -33.00 -12.10
N ASP A 371 -11.61 -32.23 -11.05
CA ASP A 371 -10.55 -32.53 -10.07
C ASP A 371 -11.04 -33.40 -8.91
N ASN A 372 -12.32 -33.82 -8.93
CA ASN A 372 -12.96 -34.67 -7.92
C ASN A 372 -12.84 -34.11 -6.50
N ASN A 373 -12.82 -32.78 -6.38
CA ASN A 373 -12.80 -32.13 -5.07
C ASN A 373 -14.08 -32.50 -4.28
N PRO A 374 -14.00 -32.77 -2.97
CA PRO A 374 -15.17 -33.15 -2.18
C PRO A 374 -16.16 -32.00 -1.94
N GLY A 375 -15.77 -30.75 -2.21
CA GLY A 375 -16.61 -29.58 -1.99
C GLY A 375 -16.75 -29.18 -0.52
N GLY A 376 -17.75 -28.34 -0.20
CA GLY A 376 -18.00 -27.82 1.15
C GLY A 376 -17.40 -26.44 1.42
N GLY A 377 -16.74 -25.84 0.42
CA GLY A 377 -16.02 -24.59 0.55
C GLY A 377 -14.68 -24.77 1.24
N CYS A 378 -13.71 -23.93 0.89
CA CYS A 378 -12.37 -23.96 1.47
C CYS A 378 -11.74 -22.57 1.51
N THR A 379 -11.06 -22.29 2.62
CA THR A 379 -10.44 -20.98 2.83
C THR A 379 -9.29 -20.76 1.86
N ARG A 380 -9.23 -19.56 1.28
CA ARG A 380 -8.11 -19.14 0.44
C ARG A 380 -6.92 -18.76 1.31
N VAL A 381 -5.78 -19.37 1.06
CA VAL A 381 -4.53 -19.12 1.79
C VAL A 381 -3.58 -18.31 0.93
N ASN A 382 -2.68 -17.56 1.57
CA ASN A 382 -1.71 -16.72 0.88
C ASN A 382 -0.54 -17.56 0.32
N ARG A 383 -0.86 -18.41 -0.65
CA ARG A 383 0.09 -19.26 -1.40
C ARG A 383 -0.28 -19.27 -2.87
N TYR A 384 0.74 -19.09 -3.70
CA TYR A 384 0.66 -19.40 -5.13
C TYR A 384 0.98 -20.87 -5.36
N SER A 385 0.32 -21.49 -6.34
CA SER A 385 0.51 -22.91 -6.60
C SER A 385 1.93 -23.19 -7.11
N GLY A 386 2.56 -24.26 -6.61
CA GLY A 386 3.90 -24.64 -7.01
C GLY A 386 4.31 -26.01 -6.50
N THR A 387 5.28 -26.63 -7.17
CA THR A 387 5.84 -27.94 -6.78
C THR A 387 6.58 -27.93 -5.44
N ALA A 388 7.05 -26.76 -5.01
CA ALA A 388 7.71 -26.54 -3.71
C ALA A 388 6.93 -25.58 -2.80
N SER A 389 5.66 -25.31 -3.10
CA SER A 389 4.78 -24.45 -2.29
C SER A 389 4.03 -25.30 -1.27
N PHE A 390 4.03 -24.91 -0.01
CA PHE A 390 3.39 -25.65 1.09
C PHE A 390 2.57 -24.75 2.01
N TRP A 391 1.51 -25.32 2.59
CA TRP A 391 0.67 -24.71 3.62
C TRP A 391 0.39 -25.70 4.75
N ASN A 392 0.76 -25.34 5.98
CA ASN A 392 0.64 -26.21 7.16
C ASN A 392 1.08 -27.67 6.92
N GLY A 393 2.24 -27.85 6.26
CA GLY A 393 2.80 -29.16 5.91
C GLY A 393 2.17 -29.85 4.69
N ASN A 394 1.09 -29.32 4.12
CA ASN A 394 0.43 -29.86 2.93
C ASN A 394 0.91 -29.16 1.66
N ALA A 395 0.97 -29.90 0.55
CA ALA A 395 1.33 -29.31 -0.73
C ALA A 395 0.27 -28.27 -1.14
N ALA A 396 0.73 -27.08 -1.53
CA ALA A 396 -0.12 -26.00 -2.05
C ALA A 396 -0.03 -25.90 -3.58
N GLY A 397 0.32 -27.00 -4.25
CA GLY A 397 0.49 -27.09 -5.71
C GLY A 397 1.09 -28.43 -6.10
N ASN A 398 1.30 -28.64 -7.40
CA ASN A 398 1.94 -29.85 -7.94
C ASN A 398 2.50 -29.58 -9.35
N ALA A 399 3.06 -30.59 -10.01
CA ALA A 399 3.64 -30.42 -11.35
C ALA A 399 2.64 -29.90 -12.41
N SER A 400 1.34 -30.15 -12.21
CA SER A 400 0.26 -29.65 -13.05
C SER A 400 -0.28 -28.29 -12.59
N ASN A 401 -0.03 -27.87 -11.34
CA ASN A 401 -0.52 -26.62 -10.76
C ASN A 401 0.68 -25.87 -10.15
N ASP A 402 1.34 -25.10 -11.01
CA ASP A 402 2.59 -24.40 -10.75
C ASP A 402 2.53 -22.96 -11.30
N ASN A 403 1.78 -22.10 -10.60
CA ASN A 403 1.80 -20.65 -10.79
C ASN A 403 3.20 -20.06 -10.56
N VAL A 404 3.95 -20.59 -9.58
CA VAL A 404 5.30 -20.10 -9.23
C VAL A 404 6.24 -20.20 -10.43
N LYS A 405 6.22 -21.33 -11.16
CA LYS A 405 6.97 -21.51 -12.40
C LYS A 405 6.63 -20.45 -13.45
N GLN A 406 5.34 -20.13 -13.61
CA GLN A 406 4.90 -19.14 -14.59
C GLN A 406 5.32 -17.72 -14.20
N ILE A 407 5.15 -17.31 -12.93
CA ILE A 407 5.60 -15.99 -12.47
C ILE A 407 7.12 -15.84 -12.69
N ASN A 408 7.89 -16.85 -12.28
CA ASN A 408 9.34 -16.82 -12.40
C ASN A 408 9.82 -16.83 -13.87
N SER A 409 9.07 -17.42 -14.80
CA SER A 409 9.44 -17.45 -16.22
C SER A 409 9.22 -16.10 -16.91
N VAL A 410 8.25 -15.30 -16.46
CA VAL A 410 7.89 -14.02 -17.11
C VAL A 410 8.46 -12.79 -16.43
N LYS A 411 8.93 -12.88 -15.17
CA LYS A 411 9.35 -11.73 -14.35
C LYS A 411 10.33 -10.78 -15.06
N VAL A 412 11.30 -11.33 -15.79
CA VAL A 412 12.31 -10.53 -16.52
C VAL A 412 11.66 -9.78 -17.68
N ALA A 413 10.85 -10.47 -18.48
CA ALA A 413 10.15 -9.84 -19.61
C ALA A 413 9.19 -8.74 -19.15
N VAL A 414 8.48 -8.96 -18.04
CA VAL A 414 7.55 -7.99 -17.46
C VAL A 414 8.29 -6.75 -16.95
N SER A 415 9.32 -6.92 -16.11
CA SER A 415 10.12 -5.81 -15.54
C SER A 415 10.82 -4.92 -16.59
N GLN A 416 10.92 -5.40 -17.84
CA GLN A 416 11.64 -4.72 -18.92
C GLN A 416 10.72 -4.02 -19.93
N TYR A 417 9.40 -3.94 -19.67
CA TYR A 417 8.48 -3.25 -20.58
C TYR A 417 8.86 -1.80 -20.87
N PHE A 418 9.50 -1.13 -19.93
CA PHE A 418 9.97 0.24 -20.06
C PHE A 418 11.49 0.26 -19.91
N ASN A 419 12.21 -0.15 -20.97
CA ASN A 419 13.68 -0.13 -21.15
C ASN A 419 14.40 0.66 -20.04
N SER A 420 14.76 -0.02 -18.94
CA SER A 420 15.12 0.61 -17.66
C SER A 420 16.15 1.71 -17.87
N GLY A 421 15.70 2.97 -17.92
CA GLY A 421 16.56 4.11 -17.58
C GLY A 421 16.87 4.01 -16.09
N PRO A 422 17.93 4.66 -15.58
CA PRO A 422 18.16 4.69 -14.14
C PRO A 422 16.85 5.12 -13.47
N THR A 423 16.36 4.29 -12.54
CA THR A 423 15.21 4.58 -11.70
C THR A 423 15.40 6.00 -11.15
N PRO A 424 14.41 6.91 -11.23
CA PRO A 424 14.54 8.23 -10.64
C PRO A 424 14.94 8.05 -9.18
N THR A 425 16.13 8.54 -8.81
CA THR A 425 16.51 8.59 -7.41
C THR A 425 15.43 9.40 -6.69
N PRO A 426 14.86 8.91 -5.58
CA PRO A 426 13.94 9.71 -4.78
C PRO A 426 14.59 11.08 -4.54
N ALA A 427 13.85 12.17 -4.78
CA ALA A 427 14.36 13.50 -4.50
C ALA A 427 14.90 13.53 -3.06
N PRO A 428 16.10 14.07 -2.81
CA PRO A 428 16.73 14.01 -1.51
C PRO A 428 15.78 14.57 -0.46
N THR A 429 15.52 13.77 0.57
CA THR A 429 14.82 14.22 1.77
C THR A 429 15.52 15.48 2.27
N LYS A 430 14.74 16.52 2.59
CA LYS A 430 15.24 17.84 3.01
C LYS A 430 16.42 17.71 3.98
N SER A 431 17.47 18.48 3.66
CA SER A 431 18.71 18.81 4.40
C SER A 431 18.98 18.08 5.72
N PRO A 432 20.21 17.55 5.94
CA PRO A 432 20.58 16.94 7.21
C PRO A 432 20.31 17.87 8.38
N THR A 433 19.82 17.28 9.47
CA THR A 433 19.64 17.90 10.78
C THR A 433 20.90 18.70 11.15
N PRO A 434 20.79 19.95 11.61
CA PRO A 434 21.95 20.74 12.01
C PRO A 434 22.79 19.96 13.03
N ASN A 435 24.10 19.95 12.78
CA ASN A 435 25.13 19.35 13.61
C ASN A 435 24.90 19.68 15.10
N PRO A 436 24.94 18.71 16.04
CA PRO A 436 24.78 18.98 17.46
C PRO A 436 25.85 19.98 17.92
N THR A 437 25.42 21.22 18.18
CA THR A 437 26.28 22.30 18.64
C THR A 437 26.24 22.33 20.17
N LEU A 438 26.89 21.35 20.80
CA LEU A 438 27.29 21.48 22.20
C LEU A 438 28.71 20.92 22.36
N PRO A 439 29.71 21.74 22.75
CA PRO A 439 31.03 21.24 23.08
C PRO A 439 30.96 20.34 24.33
N PRO A 440 31.78 19.29 24.41
CA PRO A 440 31.79 18.38 25.56
C PRO A 440 32.20 19.14 26.82
N THR A 441 31.30 19.16 27.81
CA THR A 441 31.59 19.73 29.13
C THR A 441 32.60 18.84 29.84
N LEU A 442 33.83 19.33 29.99
CA LEU A 442 34.87 18.70 30.80
C LEU A 442 34.63 19.06 32.27
N ALA A 443 34.05 18.14 33.04
CA ALA A 443 34.30 18.02 34.48
C ALA A 443 33.91 16.60 34.96
N PRO A 444 34.86 15.80 35.49
CA PRO A 444 34.53 14.55 36.14
C PRO A 444 33.87 14.81 37.50
N SER A 445 32.72 14.18 37.73
CA SER A 445 32.08 14.12 39.05
C SER A 445 32.97 13.35 40.03
N PRO A 446 33.25 13.83 41.25
CA PRO A 446 33.99 13.05 42.23
C PRO A 446 33.21 11.82 42.72
N SER A 447 34.02 10.79 42.99
CA SER A 447 33.78 9.42 43.46
C SER A 447 32.70 9.23 44.57
N PRO A 448 32.14 8.00 44.71
CA PRO A 448 30.99 7.72 45.55
C PRO A 448 31.40 7.61 47.04
N THR A 449 30.55 8.09 47.93
CA THR A 449 30.76 7.95 49.37
C THR A 449 29.83 6.89 49.96
N ALA A 450 30.47 5.85 50.51
CA ALA A 450 30.13 4.91 51.59
C ALA A 450 28.72 4.27 51.73
N SER A 451 28.80 2.95 51.92
CA SER A 451 27.79 1.93 52.24
C SER A 451 27.41 1.94 53.76
N PRO A 452 26.74 0.91 54.31
CA PRO A 452 25.30 0.67 54.38
C PRO A 452 24.76 0.83 55.82
N THR A 453 23.44 0.94 56.01
CA THR A 453 22.84 0.74 57.34
C THR A 453 21.63 -0.19 57.31
N SER A 454 21.55 -0.94 58.40
CA SER A 454 20.85 -2.20 58.66
C SER A 454 19.33 -2.09 58.89
N SER A 455 18.62 -3.12 58.39
CA SER A 455 17.29 -3.62 58.81
C SER A 455 17.27 -4.07 60.31
N PRO A 456 16.16 -4.42 61.00
CA PRO A 456 14.70 -4.40 60.68
C PRO A 456 13.77 -3.77 61.78
N SER A 457 12.45 -3.77 61.49
CA SER A 457 11.34 -4.17 62.41
C SER A 457 10.39 -3.08 62.96
N LYS A 458 9.11 -3.12 62.56
CA LYS A 458 7.95 -3.66 63.31
C LYS A 458 6.59 -3.23 62.68
N ALA A 459 5.63 -4.14 62.69
CA ALA A 459 4.19 -3.96 62.40
C ALA A 459 3.43 -3.44 63.66
N PRO A 460 2.08 -3.31 63.69
CA PRO A 460 1.10 -2.69 62.77
C PRO A 460 0.09 -1.70 63.45
N THR A 461 -0.79 -1.06 62.65
CA THR A 461 -2.16 -0.51 62.99
C THR A 461 -2.19 0.87 63.71
N PRO A 462 -3.24 1.74 63.66
CA PRO A 462 -4.62 1.61 63.10
C PRO A 462 -5.08 2.70 62.09
N ALA A 463 -6.24 2.44 61.48
CA ALA A 463 -7.06 3.40 60.73
C ALA A 463 -7.58 4.55 61.62
N PRO A 464 -7.62 5.78 61.07
CA PRO A 464 -8.86 6.57 60.98
C PRO A 464 -8.90 7.38 59.66
N THR A 465 -9.91 8.10 59.18
CA THR A 465 -11.36 8.29 59.38
C THR A 465 -11.74 9.39 58.38
N GLU A 466 -12.86 9.25 57.67
CA GLU A 466 -13.66 10.27 56.94
C GLU A 466 -13.06 11.19 55.84
N PRO A 467 -13.89 11.58 54.83
CA PRO A 467 -13.45 12.30 53.66
C PRO A 467 -13.38 13.82 53.87
N THR A 468 -12.24 14.42 53.51
CA THR A 468 -12.09 15.87 53.35
C THR A 468 -12.94 16.37 52.17
N PRO A 469 -13.70 17.48 52.31
CA PRO A 469 -14.52 18.03 51.23
C PRO A 469 -13.66 18.58 50.07
N ALA A 470 -14.26 18.52 48.87
CA ALA A 470 -13.65 18.81 47.58
C ALA A 470 -12.92 20.17 47.49
N PRO A 471 -11.73 20.23 46.86
CA PRO A 471 -11.11 21.50 46.52
C PRO A 471 -11.92 22.19 45.40
N THR A 472 -12.51 23.33 45.75
CA THR A 472 -13.02 24.31 44.79
C THR A 472 -11.83 24.82 43.97
N THR A 473 -11.74 24.42 42.70
CA THR A 473 -10.69 24.92 41.79
C THR A 473 -11.36 25.67 40.64
N ALA A 474 -10.83 26.87 40.40
CA ALA A 474 -11.33 27.89 39.49
C ALA A 474 -11.60 27.38 38.06
N ALA A 475 -12.57 28.02 37.40
CA ALA A 475 -12.85 27.83 35.99
C ALA A 475 -11.57 28.01 35.14
N PRO A 476 -11.26 27.11 34.21
CA PRO A 476 -10.16 27.29 33.28
C PRO A 476 -10.58 28.31 32.22
N THR A 477 -10.19 29.57 32.40
CA THR A 477 -10.09 30.53 31.32
C THR A 477 -8.78 30.31 30.57
N LYS A 478 -8.89 29.76 29.35
CA LYS A 478 -8.26 30.27 28.12
C LYS A 478 -8.72 29.39 26.95
N SER A 479 -9.45 30.02 26.04
CA SER A 479 -9.83 29.47 24.74
C SER A 479 -8.60 28.94 23.99
N PRO A 480 -8.69 27.82 23.26
CA PRO A 480 -7.62 27.38 22.39
C PRO A 480 -7.35 28.45 21.32
N THR A 481 -6.07 28.74 21.11
CA THR A 481 -5.55 29.56 20.03
C THR A 481 -6.07 29.03 18.68
N PRO A 482 -6.67 29.87 17.81
CA PRO A 482 -7.09 29.44 16.48
C PRO A 482 -5.90 28.89 15.70
N ALA A 483 -6.13 27.80 14.96
CA ALA A 483 -5.21 27.33 13.93
C ALA A 483 -4.94 28.48 12.93
N PRO A 484 -3.73 28.56 12.33
CA PRO A 484 -3.40 29.64 11.40
C PRO A 484 -4.28 29.55 10.15
N THR A 485 -5.35 30.34 10.10
CA THR A 485 -6.15 30.56 8.89
C THR A 485 -5.38 31.52 7.98
N GLN A 486 -4.52 30.97 7.13
CA GLN A 486 -3.96 31.76 6.03
C GLN A 486 -5.02 31.90 4.93
N ASN A 487 -5.87 32.91 5.07
CA ASN A 487 -6.90 33.23 4.07
C ASN A 487 -6.26 33.93 2.86
N CYS A 488 -6.58 33.47 1.64
CA CYS A 488 -6.23 34.17 0.42
C CYS A 488 -6.92 35.54 0.37
N THR A 489 -6.16 36.62 0.39
CA THR A 489 -6.68 38.00 0.40
C THR A 489 -6.72 38.60 -1.01
N THR A 490 -7.75 39.38 -1.33
CA THR A 490 -7.88 40.10 -2.60
C THR A 490 -7.01 41.36 -2.62
N LEU A 491 -6.15 41.49 -3.62
CA LEU A 491 -5.28 42.67 -3.82
C LEU A 491 -5.81 43.66 -4.87
N GLY A 492 -6.90 43.32 -5.56
CA GLY A 492 -7.51 44.17 -6.61
C GLY A 492 -8.57 43.43 -7.41
N LYS A 493 -9.09 44.05 -8.48
CA LYS A 493 -10.06 43.38 -9.40
C LYS A 493 -9.39 42.15 -10.02
N ASN A 494 -9.82 40.98 -9.57
CA ASN A 494 -9.39 39.66 -10.03
C ASN A 494 -7.93 39.27 -9.70
N GLN A 495 -7.34 39.81 -8.63
CA GLN A 495 -5.97 39.47 -8.20
C GLN A 495 -5.91 39.06 -6.72
N CYS A 496 -5.15 38.00 -6.42
CA CYS A 496 -4.99 37.41 -5.08
C CYS A 496 -3.58 37.63 -4.53
N GLY A 497 -3.45 37.78 -3.21
CA GLY A 497 -2.22 38.18 -2.55
C GLY A 497 -1.33 37.10 -1.95
N LEU A 498 -0.04 37.47 -1.93
CA LEU A 498 1.19 37.01 -1.27
C LEU A 498 1.55 35.52 -1.16
N TYR A 499 0.66 34.59 -1.50
CA TYR A 499 1.02 33.18 -1.55
C TYR A 499 0.79 32.60 -2.94
N SER A 500 1.80 31.92 -3.46
CA SER A 500 1.79 31.26 -4.79
C SER A 500 0.70 30.19 -4.93
N TYR A 501 0.11 29.74 -3.82
CA TYR A 501 -1.01 28.81 -3.78
C TYR A 501 -2.40 29.46 -3.78
N CYS A 502 -2.52 30.78 -3.91
CA CYS A 502 -3.81 31.47 -4.00
C CYS A 502 -4.12 31.88 -5.44
N ALA A 503 -5.26 31.44 -5.99
CA ALA A 503 -5.72 31.81 -7.33
C ALA A 503 -7.11 32.47 -7.31
N TRP A 504 -7.35 33.38 -8.25
CA TRP A 504 -8.64 34.02 -8.43
C TRP A 504 -9.63 33.03 -9.06
N SER A 505 -10.75 32.79 -8.38
CA SER A 505 -11.85 32.03 -8.96
C SER A 505 -12.79 32.94 -9.74
N GLY A 506 -12.77 32.84 -11.08
CA GLY A 506 -13.75 33.52 -11.93
C GLY A 506 -15.20 33.08 -11.65
N ARG A 507 -15.38 31.85 -11.15
CA ARG A 507 -16.70 31.28 -10.79
C ARG A 507 -17.26 31.88 -9.51
N PHE A 508 -16.42 32.05 -8.49
CA PHE A 508 -16.85 32.52 -7.16
C PHE A 508 -16.57 34.01 -6.91
N LYS A 509 -15.89 34.69 -7.84
CA LYS A 509 -15.45 36.10 -7.73
C LYS A 509 -14.69 36.37 -6.42
N GLU A 510 -13.89 35.41 -5.98
CA GLU A 510 -13.07 35.49 -4.78
C GLU A 510 -11.77 34.69 -4.93
N CYS A 511 -10.82 34.96 -4.04
CA CYS A 511 -9.54 34.25 -3.99
C CYS A 511 -9.67 32.93 -3.23
N ARG A 512 -9.21 31.83 -3.83
CA ARG A 512 -9.25 30.50 -3.24
C ARG A 512 -7.91 29.77 -3.41
N PHE A 513 -7.72 28.71 -2.64
CA PHE A 513 -6.56 27.83 -2.76
C PHE A 513 -6.52 27.15 -4.13
N ASN A 514 -5.35 27.16 -4.76
CA ASN A 514 -5.07 26.52 -6.02
C ASN A 514 -4.32 25.20 -5.78
N THR A 515 -4.97 24.07 -6.06
CA THR A 515 -4.40 22.73 -5.80
C THR A 515 -3.54 22.21 -6.96
N SER A 516 -3.23 23.04 -7.96
CA SER A 516 -2.57 22.63 -9.22
C SER A 516 -1.17 23.21 -9.45
N SER A 517 -0.37 23.51 -8.41
CA SER A 517 1.09 23.69 -8.59
C SER A 517 1.95 23.28 -7.38
N PRO A 518 3.10 22.62 -7.60
CA PRO A 518 4.01 22.14 -6.57
C PRO A 518 4.84 23.28 -5.96
N VAL A 519 5.06 23.20 -4.65
CA VAL A 519 5.79 24.17 -3.83
C VAL A 519 7.28 24.20 -4.22
N SER A 520 7.75 25.31 -4.78
CA SER A 520 9.17 25.69 -4.76
C SER A 520 9.39 26.86 -3.78
N SER A 521 10.53 26.83 -3.09
CA SER A 521 10.92 27.64 -1.92
C SER A 521 11.02 29.16 -2.18
N PRO A 522 11.08 30.00 -1.12
CA PRO A 522 10.75 31.43 -1.22
C PRO A 522 11.87 32.26 -1.85
N VAL A 523 11.48 33.19 -2.72
CA VAL A 523 12.34 34.29 -3.20
C VAL A 523 12.29 35.43 -2.18
N ALA A 524 13.45 35.99 -1.86
CA ALA A 524 13.66 37.07 -0.91
C ALA A 524 12.94 38.37 -1.28
N GLU A 525 12.37 39.06 -0.28
CA GLU A 525 12.17 40.53 -0.30
C GLU A 525 13.55 41.24 -0.25
N PRO A 526 13.71 42.54 -0.61
CA PRO A 526 12.73 43.66 -0.62
C PRO A 526 12.82 44.50 -1.94
N THR A 527 12.05 45.55 -2.26
CA THR A 527 11.81 46.83 -1.55
C THR A 527 10.62 47.60 -2.16
N THR A 528 10.02 48.42 -1.32
CA THR A 528 8.97 49.44 -1.52
C THR A 528 9.16 50.40 -2.71
N GLY A 529 8.08 50.65 -3.46
CA GLY A 529 7.91 51.86 -4.31
C GLY A 529 6.94 51.66 -5.49
N GLY A 530 5.75 52.27 -5.45
CA GLY A 530 4.78 52.29 -6.57
C GLY A 530 5.27 53.08 -7.80
N PRO A 531 4.50 53.13 -8.92
CA PRO A 531 3.25 53.92 -8.94
C PRO A 531 2.08 53.29 -9.74
N GLY A 532 0.91 53.93 -9.65
CA GLY A 532 -0.36 53.55 -10.29
C GLY A 532 -0.42 53.75 -11.83
N PRO A 533 -1.64 53.77 -12.41
CA PRO A 533 -1.85 53.45 -13.81
C PRO A 533 -1.55 54.64 -14.74
N GLY A 534 -0.76 54.40 -15.78
CA GLY A 534 -0.68 55.28 -16.95
C GLY A 534 0.73 55.47 -17.51
N GLU A 535 0.85 55.25 -18.81
CA GLU A 535 1.92 55.67 -19.73
C GLU A 535 3.15 54.77 -19.89
N CYS A 536 3.37 54.30 -21.13
CA CYS A 536 4.52 53.51 -21.56
C CYS A 536 5.71 54.42 -21.87
N THR A 537 6.86 54.20 -21.22
CA THR A 537 8.14 54.84 -21.58
C THR A 537 9.15 53.78 -22.05
N ALA A 538 9.50 53.87 -23.34
CA ALA A 538 10.65 53.30 -24.06
C ALA A 538 11.03 51.78 -23.93
N SER A 539 10.77 51.08 -25.04
CA SER A 539 11.57 49.99 -25.67
C SER A 539 11.94 48.75 -24.85
N GLY A 540 11.06 47.75 -24.87
CA GLY A 540 11.39 46.34 -24.62
C GLY A 540 10.40 45.42 -25.36
N LEU A 541 10.91 44.39 -26.02
CA LEU A 541 10.11 43.29 -26.58
C LEU A 541 10.06 42.17 -25.54
N ALA A 542 8.87 41.66 -25.24
CA ALA A 542 8.69 40.46 -24.43
C ALA A 542 8.11 39.34 -25.30
N CYS A 543 8.71 38.15 -25.22
CA CYS A 543 8.30 36.98 -25.99
C CYS A 543 7.90 35.86 -25.02
N ASP A 544 6.80 35.17 -25.34
CA ASP A 544 6.40 33.92 -24.67
C ASP A 544 5.98 32.91 -25.74
N GLY A 545 6.72 31.80 -25.84
CA GLY A 545 6.57 30.81 -26.92
C GLY A 545 6.67 31.42 -28.33
N ASN A 546 5.72 31.08 -29.21
CA ASN A 546 5.68 31.54 -30.61
C ASN A 546 5.06 32.95 -30.79
N CYS A 547 4.78 33.69 -29.71
CA CYS A 547 4.13 34.99 -29.76
C CYS A 547 5.04 36.10 -29.20
N CYS A 548 5.21 37.17 -29.98
CA CYS A 548 5.97 38.36 -29.58
C CYS A 548 5.00 39.55 -29.36
N ASN A 549 5.12 40.23 -28.22
CA ASN A 549 4.39 41.47 -27.94
C ASN A 549 5.32 42.67 -27.99
N GLY A 550 4.99 43.64 -28.85
CA GLY A 550 5.75 44.89 -29.01
C GLY A 550 4.84 46.10 -29.18
N CYS A 551 5.36 47.27 -28.81
CA CYS A 551 4.67 48.55 -28.97
C CYS A 551 4.91 49.12 -30.37
N GLN A 552 3.84 49.40 -31.13
CA GLN A 552 3.94 50.10 -32.42
C GLN A 552 3.89 51.63 -32.24
N ARG A 553 4.34 52.37 -33.27
CA ARG A 553 4.46 53.85 -33.31
C ARG A 553 3.20 54.66 -32.90
N ASN A 554 2.04 54.02 -32.76
CA ASN A 554 0.77 54.66 -32.41
C ASN A 554 0.25 54.29 -31.00
N GLY A 555 1.07 53.70 -30.13
CA GLY A 555 0.75 53.54 -28.70
C GLY A 555 -0.34 52.52 -28.38
N ARG A 556 -0.55 51.51 -29.23
CA ARG A 556 -1.45 50.38 -28.96
C ARG A 556 -0.68 49.06 -29.07
N TRP A 557 -1.03 48.11 -28.20
CA TRP A 557 -0.57 46.73 -28.28
C TRP A 557 -1.18 46.04 -29.50
N ALA A 558 -0.37 45.38 -30.33
CA ALA A 558 -0.83 44.58 -31.45
C ALA A 558 -0.19 43.19 -31.38
N ASN A 559 -1.02 42.16 -31.40
CA ASN A 559 -0.58 40.76 -31.42
C ASN A 559 -0.33 40.36 -32.88
N THR A 560 0.84 39.79 -33.17
CA THR A 560 1.07 39.11 -34.46
C THR A 560 1.41 37.67 -34.17
N CYS A 561 0.48 36.75 -34.42
CA CYS A 561 0.68 35.32 -34.30
C CYS A 561 0.95 34.74 -35.71
N LYS A 562 1.97 33.88 -35.86
CA LYS A 562 2.16 33.05 -37.05
C LYS A 562 1.56 31.67 -36.84
#